data_AF-A0A7C1AAU7-F1
#
_entry.id   AF-A0A7C1AAU7-F1
#
_cell.length_a   1.000
_cell.length_b   1.000
_cell.length_c   1.000
_cell.angle_alpha   90.00
_cell.angle_beta   90.00
_cell.angle_gamma   90.00
#
_symmetry.space_group_name_H-M   'P 1'
#
loop_
_entity.id
_entity.type
_entity.pdbx_description
1 polymer ?
#
loop_
_entity_poly.entity_id
_entity_poly.type
_entity_poly.pdbx_seq_one_letter_code
_entity_poly.pdbx_strand_id
1 'polypeptide(L)'
;MKKTGYGQSEISKAKFEKWPNPSPDRDYTIDIEVPEFTCLCPRSGYPDFATIKISYVPDKYIVELKSLKLYINKFRDRSLS
;
A
#
# COMPACT_ATOMS: atom_id res chain seq x y z
N MET A 1 25.17 -14.74 -4.00
CA MET A 1 24.22 -13.68 -3.61
C MET A 1 23.01 -13.76 -4.53
N LYS A 2 21.79 -13.98 -4.01
CA LYS A 2 20.59 -14.04 -4.86
C LYS A 2 20.32 -12.63 -5.41
N LYS A 3 20.32 -12.47 -6.74
CA LYS A 3 19.84 -11.23 -7.38
C LYS A 3 18.36 -11.06 -7.00
N THR A 4 18.05 -10.05 -6.21
CA THR A 4 16.66 -9.64 -5.97
C THR A 4 16.07 -9.08 -7.26
N GLY A 5 14.84 -9.49 -7.59
CA GLY A 5 14.14 -8.96 -8.76
C GLY A 5 13.86 -7.47 -8.60
N TYR A 6 13.72 -6.73 -9.71
CA TYR A 6 13.41 -5.29 -9.71
C TYR A 6 12.26 -4.95 -8.75
N GLY A 7 11.14 -5.68 -8.83
CA GLY A 7 9.97 -5.46 -7.96
C GLY A 7 10.26 -5.66 -6.47
N GLN A 8 11.07 -6.66 -6.10
CA GLN A 8 11.46 -6.89 -4.71
C GLN A 8 12.32 -5.73 -4.17
N SER A 9 13.22 -5.19 -5.00
CA SER A 9 14.00 -4.00 -4.65
C SER A 9 13.10 -2.79 -4.41
N GLU A 10 12.14 -2.51 -5.31
CA GLU A 10 11.23 -1.37 -5.18
C GLU A 10 10.36 -1.47 -3.91
N ILE A 11 9.79 -2.65 -3.64
CA ILE A 11 8.98 -2.91 -2.43
C ILE A 11 9.81 -2.65 -1.17
N SER A 12 11.05 -3.16 -1.11
CA SER A 12 11.91 -2.99 0.07
C SER A 12 12.20 -1.51 0.37
N LYS A 13 12.39 -0.70 -0.67
CA LYS A 13 12.71 0.73 -0.60
C LYS A 13 11.48 1.62 -0.50
N ALA A 14 10.28 1.07 -0.62
CA ALA A 14 9.05 1.85 -0.72
C ALA A 14 8.88 2.79 0.48
N LYS A 15 8.51 4.04 0.20
CA LYS A 15 8.12 5.06 1.15
C LYS A 15 6.82 5.69 0.65
N PHE A 16 5.99 6.18 1.55
CA PHE A 16 4.80 6.92 1.12
C PHE A 16 5.21 8.21 0.44
N GLU A 17 4.60 8.44 -0.73
CA GLU A 17 4.72 9.69 -1.45
C GLU A 17 3.37 10.39 -1.47
N LYS A 18 3.44 11.72 -1.50
CA LYS A 18 2.28 12.60 -1.51
C LYS A 18 2.25 13.37 -2.82
N TRP A 19 1.07 13.51 -3.39
CA TRP A 19 0.83 14.39 -4.53
C TRP A 19 0.01 15.60 -4.08
N PRO A 20 0.23 16.80 -4.65
CA PRO A 20 -0.62 17.95 -4.38
C PRO A 20 -2.09 17.63 -4.69
N ASN A 21 -3.00 18.03 -3.80
CA ASN A 21 -4.43 17.95 -4.08
C ASN A 21 -4.76 18.88 -5.28
N PRO A 22 -5.35 18.37 -6.39
CA PRO A 22 -5.72 19.18 -7.55
C PRO A 22 -6.92 20.11 -7.31
N SER A 23 -7.66 19.95 -6.22
CA SER A 23 -8.84 20.73 -5.87
C SER A 23 -8.91 20.95 -4.35
N PRO A 24 -7.98 21.73 -3.76
CA PRO A 24 -7.91 21.95 -2.32
C PRO A 24 -9.07 22.79 -1.78
N ASP A 25 -9.78 23.54 -2.62
CA ASP A 25 -10.88 24.42 -2.23
C ASP A 25 -12.23 23.71 -2.12
N ARG A 26 -12.30 22.40 -2.38
CA ARG A 26 -13.54 21.62 -2.34
C ARG A 26 -13.30 20.27 -1.68
N ASP A 27 -14.22 19.89 -0.81
CA ASP A 27 -14.27 18.54 -0.26
C ASP A 27 -14.72 17.53 -1.32
N TYR A 28 -13.98 16.44 -1.44
CA TYR A 28 -14.36 15.28 -2.24
C TYR A 28 -13.81 14.01 -1.60
N THR A 29 -14.48 12.88 -1.80
CA THR A 29 -14.04 11.59 -1.28
C THR A 29 -13.12 10.91 -2.29
N ILE A 30 -11.98 10.41 -1.82
CA ILE A 30 -11.14 9.47 -2.54
C ILE A 30 -11.36 8.07 -1.96
N ASP A 31 -11.88 7.19 -2.80
CA ASP A 31 -12.03 5.76 -2.50
C ASP A 31 -10.94 4.96 -3.24
N ILE A 32 -10.20 4.15 -2.50
CA ILE A 32 -9.15 3.27 -3.01
C ILE A 32 -9.43 1.86 -2.53
N GLU A 33 -9.51 0.93 -3.47
CA GLU A 33 -9.57 -0.51 -3.19
C GLU A 33 -8.25 -1.18 -3.57
N VAL A 34 -7.68 -1.94 -2.63
CA VAL A 34 -6.46 -2.72 -2.83
C VAL A 34 -6.80 -4.20 -2.58
N PRO A 35 -7.26 -4.92 -3.62
CA PRO A 35 -7.64 -6.34 -3.51
C PRO A 35 -6.43 -7.28 -3.45
N GLU A 36 -5.22 -6.76 -3.66
CA GLU A 36 -3.98 -7.53 -3.72
C GLU A 36 -3.27 -7.67 -2.36
N PHE A 37 -3.91 -7.28 -1.24
CA PHE A 37 -3.27 -7.39 0.06
C PHE A 37 -3.14 -8.85 0.50
N THR A 38 -1.94 -9.20 0.94
CA THR A 38 -1.64 -10.51 1.52
C THR A 38 -0.54 -10.38 2.58
N CYS A 39 -0.57 -11.27 3.57
CA CYS A 39 0.43 -11.37 4.63
C CYS A 39 0.53 -12.83 5.11
N LEU A 40 1.41 -13.09 6.10
CA LEU A 40 1.55 -14.42 6.69
C LEU A 40 0.84 -14.51 8.04
N CYS A 41 0.08 -15.58 8.26
CA CYS A 41 -0.44 -15.92 9.58
C CYS A 41 0.73 -16.29 10.52
N PRO A 42 0.89 -15.66 11.70
CA PRO A 42 2.03 -15.89 12.60
C PRO A 42 2.02 -17.28 13.23
N ARG A 43 0.85 -17.93 13.31
CA ARG A 43 0.71 -19.26 13.90
C ARG A 43 1.01 -20.36 12.88
N SER A 44 0.38 -20.32 11.70
CA SER A 44 0.46 -21.39 10.69
C SER A 44 1.49 -21.13 9.59
N GLY A 45 1.86 -19.88 9.35
CA GLY A 45 2.67 -19.47 8.21
C GLY A 45 1.91 -19.47 6.87
N TYR A 46 0.59 -19.69 6.89
CA TYR A 46 -0.23 -19.64 5.67
C TYR A 46 -0.42 -18.20 5.19
N PRO A 47 -0.54 -18.00 3.86
CA PRO A 47 -0.87 -16.70 3.32
C PRO A 47 -2.34 -16.35 3.60
N ASP A 48 -2.54 -15.19 4.21
CA ASP A 48 -3.86 -14.57 4.36
C ASP A 48 -4.08 -13.57 3.23
N PHE A 49 -5.33 -13.40 2.81
CA PHE A 49 -5.72 -12.47 1.75
C PHE A 49 -6.87 -11.61 2.23
N ALA A 50 -6.83 -10.31 1.92
CA ALA A 50 -7.93 -9.41 2.20
C ALA A 50 -7.97 -8.27 1.17
N THR A 51 -9.12 -7.62 1.06
CA THR A 51 -9.25 -6.36 0.31
C THR A 51 -9.18 -5.20 1.30
N ILE A 52 -8.16 -4.35 1.15
CA ILE A 52 -8.09 -3.10 1.90
C ILE A 52 -8.94 -2.06 1.18
N LYS A 53 -9.90 -1.46 1.88
CA LYS A 53 -10.68 -0.31 1.39
C LYS A 53 -10.30 0.93 2.19
N ILE A 54 -9.87 1.98 1.50
CA ILE A 54 -9.48 3.27 2.08
C ILE A 54 -10.43 4.32 1.52
N SER A 55 -11.10 5.04 2.40
CA SER A 55 -11.96 6.18 2.04
C SER A 55 -11.53 7.37 2.88
N TYR A 56 -11.22 8.49 2.23
CA TYR A 56 -10.80 9.71 2.93
C TYR A 56 -11.12 10.97 2.12
N VAL A 57 -11.25 12.10 2.82
CA VAL A 57 -11.32 13.43 2.22
C VAL A 57 -9.93 14.07 2.31
N PRO A 58 -9.26 14.39 1.19
CA PRO A 58 -7.94 14.99 1.22
C PRO A 58 -7.99 16.49 1.54
N ASP A 59 -7.03 16.96 2.33
CA ASP A 59 -6.72 18.40 2.49
C ASP A 59 -5.68 18.81 1.42
N LYS A 60 -4.46 19.19 1.81
CA LYS A 60 -3.44 19.70 0.86
C LYS A 60 -2.85 18.65 -0.08
N TYR A 61 -2.93 17.38 0.28
CA TYR A 61 -2.25 16.30 -0.43
C TYR A 61 -3.11 15.05 -0.54
N ILE A 62 -2.86 14.29 -1.60
CA ILE A 62 -3.40 12.95 -1.84
C ILE A 62 -2.26 11.93 -1.75
N VAL A 63 -2.60 10.68 -1.43
CA VAL A 63 -1.63 9.57 -1.47
C VAL A 63 -1.32 9.18 -2.92
N GLU A 64 -0.04 9.02 -3.24
CA GLU A 64 0.38 8.53 -4.56
C GLU A 64 0.18 7.01 -4.65
N LEU A 65 -0.52 6.54 -5.70
CA LEU A 65 -1.02 5.16 -5.79
C LEU A 65 0.09 4.11 -5.94
N LYS A 66 1.19 4.40 -6.65
CA LYS A 66 2.32 3.48 -6.78
C LYS A 66 3.01 3.28 -5.42
N SER A 67 3.22 4.36 -4.66
CA SER A 67 3.84 4.34 -3.35
C SER A 67 3.00 3.56 -2.35
N LEU A 68 1.67 3.74 -2.39
CA LEU A 68 0.71 2.96 -1.61
C LEU A 68 0.79 1.46 -1.97
N LYS A 69 0.76 1.12 -3.26
CA LYS A 69 0.89 -0.27 -3.73
C LYS A 69 2.19 -0.91 -3.28
N LEU A 70 3.33 -0.21 -3.42
CA LEU A 70 4.63 -0.73 -3.01
C LEU A 70 4.72 -0.88 -1.49
N TYR A 71 4.15 0.05 -0.72
CA TYR A 71 4.09 -0.04 0.74
C TYR A 71 3.26 -1.23 1.21
N ILE A 72 2.06 -1.41 0.64
CA ILE A 72 1.18 -2.56 0.95
C ILE A 72 1.87 -3.89 0.65
N ASN A 73 2.62 -3.98 -0.45
CA ASN A 73 3.35 -5.20 -0.78
C ASN A 73 4.49 -5.54 0.20
N LYS A 74 4.90 -4.64 1.10
CA LYS A 74 5.85 -4.98 2.18
C LYS A 74 5.28 -5.99 3.17
N PHE A 75 3.96 -6.13 3.25
CA PHE A 75 3.30 -7.04 4.16
C PHE A 75 3.25 -8.48 3.65
N ARG A 76 3.52 -8.71 2.36
CA ARG A 76 3.42 -10.03 1.71
C ARG A 76 4.13 -11.14 2.47
N ASP A 77 5.38 -10.91 2.85
CA ASP A 77 6.23 -11.89 3.53
C ASP A 77 6.34 -11.61 5.04
N ARG A 78 5.45 -10.76 5.58
CA ARG A 78 5.45 -10.36 6.99
C ARG A 78 4.36 -11.08 7.76
N SER A 79 4.73 -11.63 8.92
CA SER A 79 3.75 -12.16 9.87
C SER A 79 3.03 -11.02 10.61
N LEU A 80 1.70 -11.05 10.60
CA LEU A 80 0.84 -10.07 11.29
C LEU A 80 0.01 -10.77 12.37
N SER A 81 0.16 -10.34 13.62
CA SER A 81 -0.51 -10.87 14.82
C SER A 81 -1.75 -10.10 15.23
#